data_AF-A0A964VJF2-F1
#
_entry.id   AF-A0A964VJF2-F1
#
_cell.length_a   1.000
_cell.length_b   1.000
_cell.length_c   1.000
_cell.angle_alpha   90.00
_cell.angle_beta   90.00
_cell.angle_gamma   90.00
#
_symmetry.space_group_name_H-M   'P 1'
#
loop_
_entity.id
_entity.type
_entity.pdbx_description
1 polymer ?
#
loop_
_entity_poly.entity_id
_entity_poly.type
_entity_poly.pdbx_seq_one_letter_code
_entity_poly.pdbx_strand_id
1 'polypeptide(L)'
;MRLAGREFTLIGENIHTTRVVLLKGKRVCALPGGGQALRFTDTQGRPGLLPIPEKIKGTQDYQEGRVKHLKIALQAAMAGAEEGVEYLRYMVRGQEQAGADFLVLAAEAGADSGIVDPVSSPLARIADLDRSTRPYQLTEEMLLGRDVNCKNFLRAYRKGELEV
;
A
#
# COMPACT_ATOMS: atom_id res chain seq x y z
N MET A 1 -15.04 2.74 -9.79
CA MET A 1 -15.95 2.87 -8.63
C MET A 1 -16.72 4.17 -8.75
N ARG A 2 -17.78 4.38 -7.98
CA ARG A 2 -18.46 5.69 -7.94
C ARG A 2 -17.95 6.54 -6.79
N LEU A 3 -17.33 7.68 -7.08
CA LEU A 3 -16.92 8.71 -6.12
C LEU A 3 -17.64 10.01 -6.47
N ALA A 4 -18.24 10.70 -5.48
CA ALA A 4 -18.99 11.94 -5.67
C ALA A 4 -20.02 11.88 -6.83
N GLY A 5 -20.68 10.73 -7.03
CA GLY A 5 -21.65 10.52 -8.12
C GLY A 5 -21.07 10.28 -9.51
N ARG A 6 -19.73 10.24 -9.67
CA ARG A 6 -19.04 10.03 -10.95
C ARG A 6 -18.32 8.68 -11.01
N GLU A 7 -18.17 8.13 -12.20
CA GLU A 7 -17.22 7.04 -12.47
C GLU A 7 -15.80 7.55 -12.20
N PHE A 8 -15.06 6.88 -11.31
CA PHE A 8 -13.68 7.20 -10.98
C PHE A 8 -12.82 5.94 -11.03
N THR A 9 -11.69 6.03 -11.74
CA THR A 9 -10.72 4.94 -11.90
C THR A 9 -9.53 5.14 -10.98
N LEU A 10 -9.23 4.14 -10.15
CA LEU A 10 -8.02 4.12 -9.34
C LEU A 10 -7.01 3.11 -9.86
N ILE A 11 -5.77 3.58 -9.95
CA ILE A 11 -4.61 2.74 -10.20
C ILE A 11 -3.81 2.71 -8.90
N GLY A 12 -3.82 1.57 -8.22
CA GLY A 12 -3.01 1.39 -7.03
C GLY A 12 -1.54 1.28 -7.42
N GLU A 13 -0.72 2.23 -6.97
CA GLU A 13 0.72 2.30 -7.20
C GLU A 13 1.46 1.09 -6.61
N ASN A 14 0.85 0.37 -5.67
CA ASN A 14 1.54 -0.55 -4.76
C ASN A 14 1.80 -1.97 -5.24
N ILE A 15 1.28 -2.36 -6.41
CA ILE A 15 1.47 -3.70 -6.98
C ILE A 15 2.21 -3.60 -8.30
N HIS A 16 3.52 -3.36 -8.21
CA HIS A 16 4.43 -3.28 -9.35
C HIS A 16 5.78 -3.94 -9.03
N THR A 17 6.44 -4.48 -10.06
CA THR A 17 7.65 -5.29 -9.88
C THR A 17 8.90 -4.51 -9.45
N THR A 18 8.84 -3.16 -9.43
CA THR A 18 9.93 -2.32 -8.92
C THR A 18 9.78 -1.98 -7.44
N ARG A 19 8.67 -2.36 -6.79
CA ARG A 19 8.47 -2.14 -5.35
C ARG A 19 9.47 -2.93 -4.51
N VAL A 20 9.97 -2.32 -3.45
CA VAL A 20 11.02 -2.90 -2.60
C VAL A 20 10.57 -3.11 -1.16
N VAL A 21 11.14 -4.13 -0.52
CA VAL A 21 11.06 -4.38 0.92
C VAL A 21 12.47 -4.45 1.47
N LEU A 22 12.72 -3.82 2.62
CA LEU A 22 14.02 -3.87 3.29
C LEU A 22 14.25 -5.25 3.93
N LEU A 23 15.42 -5.82 3.72
CA LEU A 23 15.83 -7.12 4.25
C LEU A 23 15.85 -7.17 5.79
N LYS A 24 16.13 -6.03 6.43
CA LYS A 24 16.10 -5.87 7.89
C LYS A 24 14.70 -5.56 8.43
N GLY A 25 13.69 -5.47 7.55
CA GLY A 25 12.32 -5.14 7.93
C GLY A 25 11.56 -6.33 8.51
N LYS A 26 10.47 -6.04 9.23
CA LYS A 26 9.61 -7.05 9.89
C LYS A 26 9.00 -8.09 8.94
N ARG A 27 8.89 -7.75 7.65
CA ARG A 27 8.34 -8.62 6.60
C ARG A 27 9.31 -9.71 6.15
N VAL A 28 10.57 -9.68 6.58
CA VAL A 28 11.57 -10.68 6.18
C VAL A 28 11.95 -11.56 7.37
N CYS A 29 12.17 -12.85 7.12
CA CYS A 29 12.57 -13.83 8.11
C CYS A 29 13.68 -14.74 7.62
N ALA A 30 14.45 -15.32 8.54
CA ALA A 30 15.32 -16.45 8.24
C ALA A 30 14.49 -17.74 8.14
N LEU A 31 14.94 -18.67 7.29
CA LEU A 31 14.40 -20.03 7.20
C LEU A 31 15.27 -21.03 8.00
N PRO A 32 14.69 -22.11 8.56
CA PRO A 32 15.43 -23.09 9.36
C PRO A 32 16.59 -23.78 8.64
N GLY A 33 16.50 -23.95 7.32
CA GLY A 33 17.55 -24.54 6.47
C GLY A 33 18.54 -23.53 5.88
N GLY A 34 18.54 -22.29 6.37
CA GLY A 34 19.25 -21.17 5.76
C GLY A 34 18.44 -20.46 4.69
N GLY A 35 18.87 -19.26 4.32
CA GLY A 35 18.12 -18.38 3.42
C GLY A 35 17.07 -17.52 4.14
N GLN A 36 16.32 -16.76 3.34
CA GLN A 36 15.34 -15.79 3.84
C GLN A 36 14.00 -15.94 3.12
N ALA A 37 12.92 -15.53 3.75
CA ALA A 37 11.58 -15.50 3.17
C ALA A 37 10.83 -14.22 3.54
N LEU A 38 9.86 -13.86 2.70
CA LEU A 38 8.88 -12.81 2.97
C LEU A 38 7.70 -13.42 3.73
N ARG A 39 7.37 -12.85 4.88
CA ARG A 39 6.19 -13.19 5.66
C ARG A 39 4.95 -12.54 5.06
N PHE A 40 3.86 -13.29 5.02
CA PHE A 40 2.54 -12.78 4.67
C PHE A 40 1.44 -13.56 5.42
N THR A 41 0.20 -13.10 5.27
CA THR A 41 -0.98 -13.83 5.73
C THR A 41 -1.76 -14.25 4.51
N ASP A 42 -2.01 -15.55 4.35
CA ASP A 42 -2.70 -16.10 3.19
C ASP A 42 -4.19 -15.71 3.16
N THR A 43 -4.88 -16.12 2.10
CA THR A 43 -6.30 -15.84 1.93
C THR A 43 -7.23 -16.45 3.00
N GLN A 44 -6.72 -17.38 3.82
CA GLN A 44 -7.44 -18.04 4.90
C GLN A 44 -7.04 -17.50 6.29
N GLY A 45 -6.21 -16.46 6.36
CA GLY A 45 -5.73 -15.89 7.62
C GLY A 45 -4.55 -16.63 8.24
N ARG A 46 -3.94 -17.60 7.53
CA ARG A 46 -2.84 -18.41 8.04
C ARG A 46 -1.49 -17.76 7.71
N PRO A 47 -0.45 -17.93 8.54
CA PRO A 47 0.89 -17.47 8.21
C PRO A 47 1.44 -18.15 6.95
N GLY A 48 1.89 -17.35 5.99
CA GLY A 48 2.54 -17.79 4.76
C GLY A 48 3.98 -17.28 4.67
N LEU A 49 4.82 -18.03 3.95
CA LEU A 49 6.20 -17.68 3.66
C LEU A 49 6.45 -17.77 2.15
N LEU A 50 7.00 -16.71 1.57
CA LEU A 50 7.50 -16.70 0.20
C LEU A 50 9.04 -16.71 0.23
N PRO A 51 9.69 -17.84 -0.07
CA PRO A 51 11.15 -17.92 -0.08
C PRO A 51 11.78 -16.91 -1.05
N ILE A 52 12.87 -16.27 -0.62
CA ILE A 52 13.69 -15.43 -1.50
C ILE A 52 14.67 -16.37 -2.22
N PRO A 53 14.58 -16.51 -3.57
CA PRO A 53 15.44 -17.42 -4.30
C PRO A 53 16.92 -17.06 -4.18
N GLU A 54 17.81 -18.05 -4.13
CA GLU A 54 19.26 -17.83 -3.97
C GLU A 54 19.84 -16.89 -5.03
N LYS A 55 19.38 -17.02 -6.28
CA LYS A 55 19.77 -16.15 -7.39
C LYS A 55 19.52 -14.66 -7.14
N ILE A 56 18.57 -14.30 -6.27
CA ILE A 56 18.28 -12.90 -5.92
C ILE A 56 19.40 -12.30 -5.07
N LYS A 57 20.13 -13.12 -4.30
CA LYS A 57 21.19 -12.62 -3.40
C LYS A 57 22.37 -11.98 -4.12
N GLY A 58 22.60 -12.38 -5.38
CA GLY A 58 23.62 -11.79 -6.24
C GLY A 58 23.20 -10.48 -6.93
N THR A 59 21.96 -10.02 -6.74
CA THR A 59 21.48 -8.78 -7.36
C THR A 59 21.92 -7.55 -6.57
N GLN A 60 22.11 -6.42 -7.25
CA GLN A 60 22.46 -5.14 -6.61
C GLN A 60 21.45 -4.74 -5.54
N ASP A 61 20.15 -4.83 -5.84
CA ASP A 61 19.09 -4.51 -4.87
C ASP A 61 19.30 -5.25 -3.55
N TYR A 62 19.60 -6.57 -3.62
CA TYR A 62 19.81 -7.39 -2.44
C TYR A 62 21.06 -6.99 -1.65
N GLN A 63 22.16 -6.71 -2.37
CA GLN A 63 23.41 -6.25 -1.74
C GLN A 63 23.22 -4.90 -1.02
N GLU A 64 22.33 -4.05 -1.51
CA GLU A 64 21.91 -2.80 -0.87
C GLU A 64 20.89 -2.99 0.26
N GLY A 65 20.57 -4.23 0.63
CA GLY A 65 19.69 -4.53 1.75
C GLY A 65 18.20 -4.49 1.43
N ARG A 66 17.81 -4.59 0.15
CA ARG A 66 16.41 -4.50 -0.30
C ARG A 66 16.05 -5.58 -1.33
N VAL A 67 14.79 -5.95 -1.44
CA VAL A 67 14.32 -6.94 -2.43
C VAL A 67 13.05 -6.51 -3.13
N LYS A 68 12.99 -6.80 -4.43
CA LYS A 68 11.79 -6.61 -5.26
C LYS A 68 10.77 -7.73 -5.02
N HIS A 69 10.05 -7.63 -3.91
CA HIS A 69 9.16 -8.68 -3.40
C HIS A 69 8.09 -9.14 -4.40
N LEU A 70 7.48 -8.23 -5.17
CA LEU A 70 6.47 -8.58 -6.17
C LEU A 70 7.07 -9.25 -7.40
N LYS A 71 8.31 -8.91 -7.77
CA LYS A 71 9.04 -9.62 -8.82
C LYS A 71 9.30 -11.06 -8.39
N ILE A 72 9.68 -11.29 -7.13
CA ILE A 72 9.87 -12.64 -6.57
C ILE A 72 8.56 -13.43 -6.61
N ALA A 73 7.47 -12.85 -6.11
CA ALA A 73 6.16 -13.49 -6.08
C ALA A 73 5.65 -13.86 -7.48
N LEU A 74 5.78 -12.96 -8.44
CA LEU A 74 5.41 -13.21 -9.84
C LEU A 74 6.23 -14.34 -10.45
N GLN A 75 7.55 -14.35 -10.24
CA GLN A 75 8.41 -15.41 -10.75
C GLN A 75 8.10 -16.77 -10.13
N ALA A 76 7.79 -16.80 -8.82
CA ALA A 76 7.37 -18.01 -8.13
C ALA A 76 6.03 -18.53 -8.69
N ALA A 77 5.04 -17.65 -8.85
CA ALA A 77 3.73 -18.00 -9.43
C ALA A 77 3.86 -18.53 -10.86
N MET A 78 4.68 -17.88 -11.70
CA MET A 78 4.95 -18.33 -13.08
C MET A 78 5.66 -19.69 -13.13
N ALA A 79 6.43 -20.03 -12.11
CA ALA A 79 7.06 -21.35 -11.96
C ALA A 79 6.10 -22.41 -11.35
N GLY A 80 4.84 -22.05 -11.10
CA GLY A 80 3.82 -22.95 -10.52
C GLY A 80 3.83 -23.04 -9.00
N ALA A 81 4.61 -22.20 -8.30
CA ALA A 81 4.63 -22.19 -6.83
C ALA A 81 3.40 -21.44 -6.27
N GLU A 82 2.64 -22.12 -5.42
CA GLU A 82 1.39 -21.61 -4.84
C GLU A 82 1.63 -20.39 -3.95
N GLU A 83 2.75 -20.36 -3.23
CA GLU A 83 3.11 -19.26 -2.33
C GLU A 83 3.29 -17.94 -3.09
N GLY A 84 3.72 -17.99 -4.36
CA GLY A 84 3.79 -16.82 -5.21
C GLY A 84 2.41 -16.22 -5.49
N VAL A 85 1.44 -17.09 -5.80
CA VAL A 85 0.04 -16.69 -6.05
C VAL A 85 -0.59 -16.15 -4.77
N GLU A 86 -0.44 -16.85 -3.65
CA GLU A 86 -0.98 -16.42 -2.36
C GLU A 86 -0.36 -15.10 -1.88
N TYR A 87 0.93 -14.88 -2.12
CA TYR A 87 1.58 -13.60 -1.81
C TYR A 87 0.99 -12.45 -2.63
N LEU A 88 0.75 -12.68 -3.93
CA LEU A 88 0.10 -11.68 -4.80
C LEU A 88 -1.33 -11.40 -4.32
N ARG A 89 -2.11 -12.43 -3.98
CA ARG A 89 -3.45 -12.27 -3.41
C ARG A 89 -3.45 -11.50 -2.10
N TYR A 90 -2.48 -11.77 -1.23
CA TYR A 90 -2.28 -11.02 0.01
C TYR A 90 -2.00 -9.53 -0.26
N MET A 91 -1.15 -9.22 -1.24
CA MET A 91 -0.87 -7.82 -1.63
C MET A 91 -2.10 -7.14 -2.24
N VAL A 92 -2.88 -7.84 -3.07
CA VAL A 92 -4.16 -7.34 -3.61
C VAL A 92 -5.16 -7.07 -2.49
N ARG A 93 -5.38 -8.03 -1.59
CA ARG A 93 -6.29 -7.84 -0.45
C ARG A 93 -5.87 -6.69 0.46
N GLY A 94 -4.58 -6.57 0.75
CA GLY A 94 -4.06 -5.44 1.52
C GLY A 94 -4.31 -4.10 0.84
N GLN A 95 -4.35 -4.08 -0.50
CA GLN A 95 -4.71 -2.91 -1.29
C GLN A 95 -6.23 -2.67 -1.37
N GLU A 96 -7.05 -3.71 -1.44
CA GLU A 96 -8.52 -3.61 -1.41
C GLU A 96 -9.06 -3.16 -0.05
N GLN A 97 -8.43 -3.62 1.05
CA GLN A 97 -8.79 -3.24 2.42
C GLN A 97 -8.28 -1.85 2.81
N ALA A 98 -7.26 -1.38 2.10
CA ALA A 98 -6.78 -0.03 2.18
C ALA A 98 -7.49 0.79 1.07
N GLY A 99 -6.96 1.86 0.47
CA GLY A 99 -7.85 2.96 0.20
C GLY A 99 -7.48 4.41 -0.04
N ALA A 100 -8.37 5.45 0.08
CA ALA A 100 -8.00 6.89 -0.05
C ALA A 100 -9.04 8.04 0.10
N ASP A 101 -9.14 8.60 1.31
CA ASP A 101 -10.01 9.74 1.65
C ASP A 101 -9.82 11.00 0.77
N PHE A 102 -8.60 11.28 0.27
CA PHE A 102 -8.31 12.45 -0.58
C PHE A 102 -8.91 12.38 -1.99
N LEU A 103 -9.38 11.21 -2.42
CA LEU A 103 -9.90 11.02 -3.77
C LEU A 103 -11.26 11.66 -3.99
N VAL A 104 -12.07 11.86 -2.93
CA VAL A 104 -13.34 12.60 -3.06
C VAL A 104 -13.07 14.03 -3.50
N LEU A 105 -12.13 14.71 -2.85
CA LEU A 105 -11.82 16.11 -3.15
C LEU A 105 -11.30 16.28 -4.59
N ALA A 106 -10.47 15.35 -5.06
CA ALA A 106 -10.02 15.34 -6.44
C ALA A 106 -11.17 15.09 -7.43
N ALA A 107 -12.05 14.13 -7.14
CA ALA A 107 -13.21 13.82 -7.97
C ALA A 107 -14.22 14.98 -8.03
N GLU A 108 -14.48 15.67 -6.91
CA GLU A 108 -15.33 16.87 -6.83
C GLU A 108 -14.73 18.04 -7.61
N ALA A 109 -13.40 18.17 -7.61
CA ALA A 109 -12.68 19.14 -8.44
C ALA A 109 -12.65 18.76 -9.93
N GLY A 110 -13.24 17.62 -10.32
CA GLY A 110 -13.40 17.19 -11.70
C GLY A 110 -12.35 16.21 -12.22
N ALA A 111 -11.52 15.63 -11.35
CA ALA A 111 -10.63 14.54 -11.77
C ALA A 111 -11.45 13.26 -12.06
N ASP A 112 -11.07 12.54 -13.12
CA ASP A 112 -11.70 11.27 -13.50
C ASP A 112 -10.84 10.04 -13.11
N SER A 113 -9.57 10.25 -12.75
CA SER A 113 -8.65 9.18 -12.32
C SER A 113 -7.51 9.66 -11.42
N GLY A 114 -6.87 8.73 -10.70
CA GLY A 114 -5.69 9.01 -9.87
C GLY A 114 -4.81 7.77 -9.62
N ILE A 115 -3.49 7.98 -9.52
CA ILE A 115 -2.54 7.00 -9.01
C ILE A 115 -2.42 7.22 -7.51
N VAL A 116 -2.64 6.19 -6.71
CA VAL A 116 -2.63 6.28 -5.25
C VAL A 116 -1.83 5.14 -4.64
N ASP A 117 -1.18 5.37 -3.50
CA ASP A 117 -0.74 4.29 -2.62
C ASP A 117 -1.97 3.86 -1.78
N PRO A 118 -2.64 2.76 -2.15
CA PRO A 118 -3.82 2.34 -1.43
C PRO A 118 -3.47 1.90 -0.02
N VAL A 119 -2.28 1.37 0.28
CA VAL A 119 -1.94 0.87 1.63
C VAL A 119 -1.90 2.00 2.67
N SER A 120 -1.60 3.23 2.24
CA SER A 120 -1.48 4.40 3.11
C SER A 120 -2.80 5.15 3.37
N SER A 121 -3.93 4.64 2.90
CA SER A 121 -5.14 5.43 2.67
C SER A 121 -6.36 4.43 2.71
N PRO A 122 -7.62 4.68 3.17
CA PRO A 122 -8.73 3.66 3.26
C PRO A 122 -9.94 3.86 2.28
N LEU A 123 -10.37 2.87 1.44
CA LEU A 123 -11.22 3.06 0.21
C LEU A 123 -12.68 2.99 0.61
N ALA A 124 -12.97 2.12 1.58
CA ALA A 124 -14.25 1.98 2.23
C ALA A 124 -14.68 3.27 2.96
N ARG A 125 -13.74 4.14 3.34
CA ARG A 125 -14.04 5.41 4.03
C ARG A 125 -14.43 6.53 3.07
N ILE A 126 -14.02 6.44 1.81
CA ILE A 126 -14.20 7.48 0.77
C ILE A 126 -15.68 7.69 0.45
N ALA A 127 -16.46 6.62 0.42
CA ALA A 127 -17.88 6.68 0.06
C ALA A 127 -18.73 7.41 1.11
N ASP A 128 -18.32 7.35 2.39
CA ASP A 128 -19.06 7.85 3.55
C ASP A 128 -18.19 8.79 4.42
N LEU A 129 -17.40 9.67 3.79
CA LEU A 129 -16.59 10.64 4.52
C LEU A 129 -17.46 11.64 5.30
N ASP A 130 -17.33 11.63 6.62
CA ASP A 130 -17.92 12.66 7.48
C ASP A 130 -17.10 13.95 7.44
N ARG A 131 -17.63 14.92 6.69
CA ARG A 131 -17.04 16.25 6.48
C ARG A 131 -16.99 17.11 7.74
N SER A 132 -17.75 16.73 8.78
CA SER A 132 -17.74 17.43 10.06
C SER A 132 -16.50 17.07 10.91
N THR A 133 -15.80 16.00 10.55
CA THR A 133 -14.64 15.53 11.33
C THR A 133 -13.45 16.47 11.19
N ARG A 134 -12.70 16.61 12.28
CA ARG A 134 -11.50 17.44 12.32
C ARG A 134 -10.41 17.00 11.32
N PRO A 135 -10.13 15.69 11.14
CA PRO A 135 -9.19 15.24 10.12
C PRO A 135 -9.59 15.64 8.70
N TYR A 136 -10.89 15.55 8.36
CA TYR A 136 -11.37 15.99 7.04
C TYR A 136 -11.13 17.48 6.82
N GLN A 137 -11.53 18.33 7.78
CA GLN A 137 -11.39 19.79 7.68
C GLN A 137 -9.92 20.22 7.53
N LEU A 138 -9.01 19.62 8.31
CA LEU A 138 -7.57 19.90 8.20
C LEU A 138 -7.00 19.48 6.83
N THR A 139 -7.46 18.35 6.30
CA THR A 139 -7.06 17.86 4.97
C THR A 139 -7.59 18.77 3.87
N GLU A 140 -8.84 19.21 3.98
CA GLU A 140 -9.50 20.11 3.03
C GLU A 140 -8.83 21.49 3.02
N GLU A 141 -8.55 22.07 4.19
CA GLU A 141 -7.80 23.32 4.31
C GLU A 141 -6.41 23.23 3.66
N MET A 142 -5.70 22.11 3.88
CA MET A 142 -4.39 21.86 3.26
C MET A 142 -4.50 21.80 1.73
N LEU A 143 -5.41 20.98 1.19
CA LEU A 143 -5.52 20.74 -0.25
C LEU A 143 -6.05 21.96 -1.02
N LEU A 144 -6.93 22.75 -0.41
CA LEU A 144 -7.48 23.96 -1.03
C LEU A 144 -6.62 25.20 -0.77
N GLY A 145 -5.41 25.04 -0.22
CA GLY A 145 -4.45 26.12 -0.03
C GLY A 145 -4.83 27.11 1.08
N ARG A 146 -5.71 26.72 2.00
CA ARG A 146 -6.13 27.51 3.17
C ARG A 146 -5.26 27.27 4.41
N ASP A 147 -4.51 26.18 4.46
CA ASP A 147 -3.46 25.94 5.46
C ASP A 147 -2.09 26.43 4.94
N VAL A 148 -1.71 27.65 5.34
CA VAL A 148 -0.47 28.29 4.90
C VAL A 148 0.76 27.46 5.31
N ASN A 149 1.46 26.93 4.30
CA ASN A 149 2.58 25.98 4.42
C ASN A 149 2.22 24.63 5.09
N CYS A 150 0.95 24.21 5.02
CA CYS A 150 0.47 22.93 5.57
C CYS A 150 0.78 22.74 7.06
N LYS A 151 0.94 23.84 7.82
CA LYS A 151 1.48 23.82 9.19
C LYS A 151 0.51 23.17 10.15
N ASN A 152 -0.78 23.39 9.97
CA ASN A 152 -1.81 22.86 10.85
C ASN A 152 -1.98 21.36 10.63
N PHE A 153 -2.04 20.92 9.36
CA PHE A 153 -2.11 19.51 9.00
C PHE A 153 -0.90 18.72 9.51
N LEU A 154 0.32 19.20 9.24
CA LEU A 154 1.55 18.53 9.66
C LEU A 154 1.68 18.43 11.19
N ARG A 155 1.17 19.44 11.92
CA ARG A 155 1.15 19.41 13.39
C ARG A 155 0.19 18.33 13.91
N ALA A 156 -1.01 18.26 13.35
CA ALA A 156 -2.01 17.25 13.72
C ALA A 156 -1.49 15.83 13.43
N TYR A 157 -0.88 15.63 12.26
CA TYR A 157 -0.26 14.35 11.90
C TYR A 157 0.79 13.90 12.93
N ARG A 158 1.73 14.78 13.30
CA ARG A 158 2.80 14.46 14.26
C ARG A 158 2.29 14.10 15.66
N LYS A 159 1.07 14.54 15.99
CA LYS A 159 0.42 14.25 17.26
C LYS A 159 -0.53 13.04 17.21
N GLY A 160 -0.66 12.40 16.05
CA GLY A 160 -1.62 11.30 15.86
C GLY A 160 -3.08 11.76 15.78
N GLU A 161 -3.36 13.06 15.66
CA GLU A 161 -4.72 13.62 15.65
C GLU A 161 -5.48 13.34 14.34
N LEU A 162 -4.82 12.73 13.34
CA LEU A 162 -5.41 12.34 12.05
C LEU A 162 -5.76 10.86 11.97
N GLU A 163 -5.37 10.06 12.98
CA GLU A 163 -5.77 8.66 13.09
C GLU A 163 -7.20 8.61 13.64
N VAL A 164 -8.09 7.88 12.95
CA VAL A 164 -9.44 7.57 13.41
C VAL A 164 -9.54 6.07 13.63
#